data_AF-A0A3M1WV76-F1
#
_entry.id   AF-A0A3M1WV76-F1
#
_cell.length_a   1.000
_cell.length_b   1.000
_cell.length_c   1.000
_cell.angle_alpha   90.00
_cell.angle_beta   90.00
_cell.angle_gamma   90.00
#
_symmetry.space_group_name_H-M   'P 1'
#
loop_
_entity.id
_entity.type
_entity.pdbx_description
1 polymer ?
#
loop_
_entity_poly.entity_id
_entity_poly.type
_entity_poly.pdbx_seq_one_letter_code
_entity_poly.pdbx_strand_id
1 'polypeptide(L)'
;KRKSYTVGASADLAGGTLKAQYTNSNDDAPNADATMVAVGYDYHLRKDTTVYVAYASTNNDANAKFMANDWGHGQAVTPVAGKDPSSISLGVVYKFGIGL
;
A
#
# COMPACT_ATOMS: atom_id res chain seq x y z
N LYS A 1 6.83 17.07 15.59
CA LYS A 1 5.75 17.19 14.58
C LYS A 1 6.13 16.30 13.41
N ARG A 2 5.15 15.69 12.74
CA ARG A 2 5.40 14.77 11.63
C ARG A 2 5.00 15.38 10.29
N LYS A 3 5.84 15.18 9.27
CA LYS A 3 5.58 15.54 7.87
C LYS A 3 5.69 14.27 7.03
N SER A 4 4.74 14.07 6.13
CA SER A 4 4.74 12.91 5.25
C SER A 4 4.54 13.33 3.80
N TYR A 5 5.26 12.68 2.89
CA TYR A 5 5.17 12.90 1.45
C TYR A 5 4.98 11.56 0.76
N THR A 6 4.13 11.54 -0.26
CA THR A 6 3.89 10.34 -1.08
C THR A 6 3.95 10.71 -2.55
N VAL A 7 4.63 9.88 -3.32
CA VAL A 7 4.63 9.92 -4.78
C VAL A 7 4.25 8.56 -5.31
N GLY A 8 3.46 8.54 -6.38
CA GLY A 8 3.05 7.31 -7.03
C GLY A 8 2.92 7.50 -8.52
N ALA A 9 3.03 6.39 -9.23
CA ALA A 9 2.86 6.33 -10.68
C ALA A 9 2.13 5.04 -11.05
N SER A 10 1.45 5.08 -12.19
CA SER A 10 0.82 3.91 -12.77
C SER A 10 0.96 3.89 -14.28
N ALA A 11 0.93 2.69 -14.86
CA ALA A 11 0.97 2.48 -16.29
C ALA A 11 0.09 1.30 -16.68
N ASP A 12 -0.67 1.48 -17.75
CA ASP A 12 -1.48 0.40 -18.32
C ASP A 12 -0.60 -0.49 -19.20
N LEU A 13 -0.59 -1.78 -18.91
CA LEU A 13 0.20 -2.77 -19.63
C LEU A 13 -0.40 -4.18 -19.48
N ALA A 14 -0.29 -4.97 -20.54
CA ALA A 14 -0.72 -6.38 -20.58
C ALA A 14 -2.17 -6.63 -20.11
N GLY A 15 -3.11 -5.73 -20.40
CA GLY A 15 -4.51 -5.87 -20.01
C GLY A 15 -4.84 -5.44 -18.57
N GLY A 16 -3.87 -4.85 -17.88
CA GLY A 16 -4.01 -4.37 -16.50
C GLY A 16 -3.31 -3.05 -16.26
N THR A 17 -3.30 -2.61 -15.00
CA THR A 17 -2.61 -1.39 -14.55
C THR A 17 -1.57 -1.78 -13.51
N LEU A 18 -0.30 -1.51 -13.81
CA LEU A 18 0.78 -1.56 -12.83
C LEU A 18 0.80 -0.26 -12.04
N LYS A 19 0.93 -0.35 -10.72
CA LYS A 19 0.96 0.79 -9.79
C LYS A 19 2.19 0.65 -8.89
N ALA A 20 2.84 1.77 -8.62
CA ALA A 20 3.91 1.86 -7.63
C ALA A 20 3.74 3.12 -6.79
N GLN A 21 4.09 3.02 -5.52
CA GLN A 21 4.06 4.13 -4.57
C GLN A 21 5.30 4.11 -3.68
N TYR A 22 5.79 5.31 -3.37
CA TYR A 22 6.79 5.56 -2.35
C TYR A 22 6.24 6.62 -1.38
N THR A 23 6.35 6.33 -0.08
CA THR A 23 5.97 7.25 0.99
C THR A 23 7.14 7.40 1.94
N ASN A 24 7.43 8.63 2.34
CA ASN A 24 8.37 8.93 3.40
C ASN A 24 7.69 9.80 4.46
N SER A 25 7.99 9.50 5.73
CA SER A 25 7.48 10.21 6.89
C SER A 25 8.64 10.57 7.79
N ASN A 26 8.81 11.87 8.07
CA ASN A 26 9.80 12.37 9.01
C ASN A 26 9.10 12.95 10.24
N ASP A 27 9.59 12.65 11.43
CA ASP A 27 9.15 13.23 12.69
C ASP A 27 10.27 14.04 13.34
N ASP A 28 9.92 15.13 14.03
CA ASP A 28 10.89 15.88 14.84
C ASP A 28 11.38 15.04 16.05
N ALA A 29 10.64 13.98 16.42
CA ALA A 29 11.08 13.05 17.45
C ALA A 29 12.22 12.14 16.94
N PRO A 30 13.28 11.91 17.74
CA PRO A 30 14.43 11.14 17.29
C PRO A 30 14.06 9.68 16.98
N ASN A 31 14.58 9.17 15.87
CA ASN A 31 14.40 7.79 15.39
C ASN A 31 12.93 7.40 15.19
N ALA A 32 12.07 8.32 14.76
CA ALA A 32 10.64 8.09 14.56
C ALA A 32 10.20 8.25 13.09
N ASP A 33 11.16 8.16 12.16
CA ASP A 33 10.93 8.24 10.72
C ASP A 33 10.54 6.88 10.14
N ALA A 34 9.95 6.90 8.95
CA ALA A 34 9.68 5.69 8.19
C ALA A 34 9.63 5.93 6.68
N THR A 35 9.97 4.89 5.93
CA THR A 35 9.86 4.85 4.48
C THR A 35 9.07 3.61 4.06
N MET A 36 8.08 3.78 3.19
CA MET A 36 7.27 2.70 2.66
C MET A 36 7.33 2.66 1.14
N VAL A 37 7.41 1.46 0.59
CA VAL A 37 7.22 1.18 -0.83
C VAL A 37 6.05 0.24 -1.02
N ALA A 38 5.28 0.45 -2.09
CA ALA A 38 4.24 -0.47 -2.51
C ALA A 38 4.26 -0.64 -4.03
N VAL A 39 3.98 -1.86 -4.48
CA VAL A 39 3.79 -2.20 -5.89
C VAL A 39 2.56 -3.09 -6.01
N GLY A 40 1.77 -2.90 -7.06
CA GLY A 40 0.61 -3.74 -7.30
C GLY A 40 0.22 -3.78 -8.76
N TYR A 41 -0.48 -4.84 -9.13
CA TYR A 41 -0.98 -5.03 -10.47
C TYR A 41 -2.47 -5.38 -10.42
N ASP A 42 -3.26 -4.61 -11.16
CA ASP A 42 -4.70 -4.80 -11.32
C ASP A 42 -4.95 -5.38 -12.71
N TYR A 43 -5.34 -6.64 -12.80
CA TYR A 43 -5.71 -7.27 -14.06
C TYR A 43 -7.21 -7.14 -14.32
N HIS A 44 -7.59 -6.54 -15.45
CA HIS A 44 -8.99 -6.32 -15.80
C HIS A 44 -9.55 -7.56 -16.51
N LEU A 45 -10.24 -8.44 -15.77
CA LEU A 45 -10.94 -9.58 -16.37
C LEU A 45 -12.08 -9.11 -17.28
N ARG A 46 -12.83 -8.11 -16.82
CA ARG A 46 -13.97 -7.47 -17.50
C ARG A 46 -14.04 -6.01 -17.07
N LYS A 47 -14.94 -5.23 -17.67
CA LYS A 47 -15.17 -3.82 -17.30
C LYS A 47 -15.58 -3.62 -15.83
N ASP A 48 -16.20 -4.64 -15.23
CA ASP A 48 -16.73 -4.66 -13.87
C ASP A 48 -15.90 -5.51 -12.90
N THR A 49 -14.93 -6.28 -13.39
CA THR A 49 -14.23 -7.29 -12.61
C THR A 49 -12.72 -7.14 -12.73
N THR A 50 -12.05 -6.89 -11.61
CA THR A 50 -10.59 -6.78 -11.52
C THR A 50 -10.07 -7.81 -10.52
N VAL A 51 -9.01 -8.52 -10.88
CA VAL A 51 -8.21 -9.32 -9.93
C VAL A 51 -6.93 -8.54 -9.65
N TYR A 52 -6.49 -8.49 -8.41
CA TYR A 52 -5.29 -7.75 -8.06
C TYR A 52 -4.35 -8.55 -7.17
N VAL A 53 -3.07 -8.18 -7.28
CA VAL A 53 -2.02 -8.52 -6.31
C VAL A 53 -1.29 -7.24 -5.93
N ALA A 54 -0.97 -7.09 -4.65
CA ALA A 54 -0.18 -5.97 -4.14
C ALA A 54 0.81 -6.45 -3.10
N TYR A 55 1.98 -5.81 -3.07
CA TYR A 55 2.99 -5.98 -2.06
C TYR A 55 3.38 -4.61 -1.51
N ALA A 56 3.52 -4.50 -0.20
CA ALA A 56 4.00 -3.30 0.46
C ALA A 56 5.01 -3.67 1.56
N SER A 57 5.97 -2.78 1.76
CA SER A 57 7.01 -2.94 2.78
C SER A 57 7.32 -1.59 3.40
N THR A 58 7.43 -1.57 4.72
CA THR A 58 7.74 -0.37 5.50
C THR A 58 9.04 -0.60 6.26
N ASN A 59 9.98 0.32 6.14
CA ASN A 59 11.17 0.41 6.96
C ASN A 59 10.94 1.48 8.04
N ASN A 60 11.03 1.08 9.30
CA ASN A 60 10.79 1.92 10.47
C ASN A 60 12.10 2.18 11.21
N ASP A 61 12.32 3.43 11.58
CA ASP A 61 13.33 3.73 12.60
C ASP A 61 12.95 3.14 13.96
N ALA A 62 13.91 3.08 14.88
CA ALA A 62 13.81 2.37 16.16
C ALA A 62 12.56 2.71 17.02
N ASN A 63 12.04 3.93 16.94
CA ASN A 63 10.84 4.38 17.67
C ASN A 63 9.57 4.43 16.80
N ALA A 64 9.68 4.14 15.50
CA ALA A 64 8.58 4.16 14.56
C ALA A 64 7.79 2.84 14.55
N LYS A 65 6.49 2.91 14.22
CA LYS A 65 5.55 1.78 14.20
C LYS A 65 4.61 1.83 13.00
N PHE A 66 5.09 2.29 11.84
CA PHE A 66 4.24 2.38 10.66
C PHE A 66 3.96 1.00 10.10
N MET A 67 2.71 0.79 9.68
CA MET A 67 2.21 -0.47 9.13
C MET A 67 2.49 -0.54 7.62
N ALA A 68 2.45 -1.75 7.06
CA ALA A 68 2.59 -1.99 5.63
C ALA A 68 1.26 -2.34 4.94
N ASN A 69 0.16 -2.42 5.69
CA ASN A 69 -1.16 -2.69 5.16
C ASN A 69 -2.21 -1.89 5.93
N ASP A 70 -3.20 -1.37 5.19
CA ASP A 70 -4.41 -0.78 5.77
C ASP A 70 -5.53 -0.68 4.72
N TRP A 71 -6.72 -0.22 5.14
CA TRP A 71 -7.85 0.20 4.30
C TRP A 71 -8.30 -0.82 3.23
N GLY A 72 -8.62 -2.04 3.65
CA GLY A 72 -9.21 -3.07 2.77
C GLY A 72 -8.26 -4.19 2.38
N HIS A 73 -7.04 -4.21 2.93
CA HIS A 73 -6.06 -5.28 2.78
C HIS A 73 -5.92 -6.12 4.06
N GLY A 74 -7.05 -6.46 4.68
CA GLY A 74 -7.12 -7.20 5.95
C GLY A 74 -6.93 -6.31 7.19
N GLN A 75 -6.84 -6.94 8.36
CA GLN A 75 -6.59 -6.23 9.61
C GLN A 75 -5.17 -5.67 9.61
N ALA A 76 -5.04 -4.36 9.83
CA ALA A 76 -3.75 -3.73 10.06
C ALA A 76 -3.20 -4.19 11.42
N VAL A 77 -1.97 -4.69 11.44
CA VAL A 77 -1.29 -5.12 12.67
C VAL A 77 -0.20 -4.11 12.98
N THR A 78 -0.34 -3.41 14.11
CA THR A 78 0.68 -2.47 14.58
C THR A 78 1.96 -3.23 14.87
N PRO A 79 3.08 -2.92 14.18
CA PRO A 79 4.35 -3.58 14.45
C PRO A 79 4.91 -3.17 15.81
N VAL A 80 5.80 -4.01 16.33
CA VAL A 80 6.71 -3.61 17.41
C VAL A 80 7.57 -2.44 16.92
N ALA A 81 7.94 -1.51 17.82
CA ALA A 81 8.77 -0.36 17.46
C ALA A 81 10.08 -0.80 16.78
N GLY A 82 10.45 -0.11 15.70
CA GLY A 82 11.67 -0.40 14.93
C GLY A 82 11.63 -1.73 14.18
N LYS A 83 10.46 -2.32 13.99
CA LYS A 83 10.29 -3.48 13.10
C LYS A 83 9.74 -3.06 11.76
N ASP A 84 10.18 -3.77 10.74
CA ASP A 84 9.89 -3.50 9.34
C ASP A 84 8.81 -4.47 8.86
N PRO A 85 7.52 -4.11 8.88
CA PRO A 85 6.48 -4.98 8.37
C PRO A 85 6.50 -5.00 6.85
N SER A 86 6.09 -6.15 6.29
CA SER A 86 5.71 -6.27 4.90
C SER A 86 4.38 -7.03 4.78
N SER A 87 3.67 -6.79 3.68
CA SER A 87 2.37 -7.38 3.44
C SER A 87 2.23 -7.77 1.97
N ILE A 88 1.52 -8.87 1.73
CA ILE A 88 1.05 -9.26 0.41
C ILE A 88 -0.48 -9.39 0.45
N SER A 89 -1.14 -8.83 -0.56
CA SER A 89 -2.60 -8.89 -0.71
C SER A 89 -2.94 -9.43 -2.08
N LEU A 90 -3.91 -10.35 -2.11
CA LEU A 90 -4.53 -10.84 -3.34
C LEU A 90 -6.04 -10.73 -3.19
N GLY A 91 -6.73 -10.29 -4.24
CA GLY A 91 -8.18 -10.14 -4.16
C GLY A 91 -8.87 -9.91 -5.49
N VAL A 92 -10.20 -9.84 -5.42
CA VAL A 92 -11.08 -9.58 -6.56
C VAL A 92 -11.96 -8.39 -6.20
N VAL A 93 -12.06 -7.43 -7.11
CA VAL A 93 -12.98 -6.30 -7.04
C VAL A 93 -14.04 -6.49 -8.10
N TYR A 94 -15.30 -6.57 -7.66
CA TYR A 94 -16.46 -6.62 -8.56
C TYR A 94 -17.32 -5.38 -8.36
N LYS A 95 -17.56 -4.63 -9.43
CA LYS A 95 -18.38 -3.41 -9.44
C LYS A 95 -19.81 -3.76 -9.84
N PHE A 96 -20.72 -3.73 -8.88
CA PHE A 96 -22.14 -3.92 -9.14
C PHE A 96 -22.73 -2.66 -9.78
N GLY A 97 -23.33 -2.79 -10.96
CA GLY A 97 -24.17 -1.76 -11.54
C GLY A 97 -25.60 -1.89 -11.03
N ILE A 98 -26.12 -0.88 -10.35
CA ILE A 98 -27.57 -0.72 -10.17
C ILE A 98 -28.11 -0.06 -11.43
N GLY A 99 -28.62 -0.87 -12.36
CA GLY A 99 -29.45 -0.38 -13.45
C GLY A 99 -30.79 0.06 -12.88
N LEU A 100 -30.89 1.33 -12.49
CA LEU A 100 -32.15 2.04 -12.24
C LEU A 100 -32.49 2.89 -13.46
#